data_AF-A0A0F9QIN1-F1
#
_entry.id   AF-A0A0F9QIN1-F1
#
_cell.length_a   1.000
_cell.length_b   1.000
_cell.length_c   1.000
_cell.angle_alpha   90.00
_cell.angle_beta   90.00
_cell.angle_gamma   90.00
#
_symmetry.space_group_name_H-M   'P 1'
#
loop_
_entity.id
_entity.type
_entity.pdbx_description
1 polymer ?
#
loop_
_entity_poly.entity_id
_entity_poly.type
_entity_poly.pdbx_seq_one_letter_code
_entity_poly.pdbx_strand_id
1 'polypeptide(L)'
;MGTIDQILRQRRRRTKTLGTSRRPSRPTVDVTLARRRRRAEQAGRPRTSDLSDVLTRLSPGAGQQQGSGTSAEDIAAALLAAGGGGGGFGGRPTADELALIQEQARLGSEEAARARAAAAQQAELDRAFEAAQEAKRIEDIRLGRVQTLRGERQGTFVNMLGRDPVRAALFALGLGPSADRFTTMAQQLGETLAPLE
;
A
#
# COMPACT_ATOMS: atom_id res chain seq x y z
N MET A 1 41.74 34.91 16.25
CA MET A 1 41.71 33.43 16.32
C MET A 1 40.74 32.99 17.43
N GLY A 2 39.42 32.96 17.19
CA GLY A 2 38.48 32.63 18.27
C GLY A 2 37.01 32.42 17.91
N THR A 3 36.56 32.85 16.73
CA THR A 3 35.12 32.82 16.35
C THR A 3 34.74 31.66 15.43
N ILE A 4 35.64 31.22 14.53
CA ILE A 4 35.33 30.14 13.57
C ILE A 4 35.27 28.76 14.27
N ASP A 5 36.09 28.56 15.29
CA ASP A 5 36.15 27.31 16.06
C ASP A 5 34.92 27.10 16.96
N GLN A 6 34.24 28.18 17.34
CA GLN A 6 32.99 28.15 18.11
C GLN A 6 31.80 27.70 17.25
N ILE A 7 31.75 28.11 15.98
CA ILE A 7 30.68 27.75 15.04
C ILE A 7 30.75 26.26 14.67
N LEU A 8 31.95 25.71 14.53
CA LEU A 8 32.16 24.28 14.25
C LEU A 8 31.84 23.38 15.45
N ARG A 9 32.05 23.85 16.70
CA ARG A 9 31.63 23.11 17.90
C ARG A 9 30.12 23.10 18.13
N GLN A 10 29.40 24.16 17.73
CA GLN A 10 27.93 24.17 17.81
C GLN A 10 27.27 23.24 16.79
N ARG A 11 27.85 23.07 15.59
CA ARG A 11 27.29 22.13 14.59
C ARG A 11 27.50 20.66 14.95
N ARG A 12 28.60 20.28 15.62
CA ARG A 12 28.83 18.88 16.06
C ARG A 12 27.99 18.44 17.26
N ARG A 13 27.37 19.36 18.01
CA ARG A 13 26.46 18.99 19.12
C ARG A 13 25.00 18.81 18.70
N ARG A 14 24.62 19.19 17.47
CA ARG A 14 23.24 19.00 16.96
C ARG A 14 22.99 17.68 16.23
N THR A 15 24.00 16.86 15.99
CA THR A 15 23.86 15.58 15.27
C THR A 15 23.84 14.34 16.17
N LYS A 16 23.78 14.50 17.50
CA LYS A 16 23.81 13.38 18.45
C LYS A 16 22.53 13.14 19.27
N THR A 17 21.42 13.73 18.87
CA THR A 17 20.08 13.42 19.42
C THR A 17 19.01 13.38 18.32
N LEU A 18 19.19 12.47 17.36
CA LEU A 18 18.11 11.98 16.49
C LEU A 18 17.89 10.48 16.73
N GLY A 19 17.89 10.10 18.01
CA GLY A 19 17.35 8.82 18.47
C GLY A 19 15.84 8.96 18.65
N THR A 20 15.09 8.49 17.65
CA THR A 20 13.72 7.99 17.77
C THR A 20 12.74 8.86 18.57
N SER A 21 12.25 9.96 17.98
CA SER A 21 10.92 10.46 18.31
C SER A 21 9.89 9.49 17.74
N ARG A 22 9.60 8.43 18.51
CA ARG A 22 8.42 7.58 18.33
C ARG A 22 7.22 8.49 18.57
N ARG A 23 6.65 9.05 17.50
CA ARG A 23 5.27 9.53 17.53
C ARG A 23 4.42 8.36 18.06
N PRO A 24 3.59 8.54 19.10
CA PRO A 24 2.61 7.51 19.43
C PRO A 24 1.69 7.40 18.21
N SER A 25 1.84 6.30 17.47
CA SER A 25 0.86 5.88 16.47
C SER A 25 -0.50 5.89 17.16
N ARG A 26 -1.41 6.76 16.70
CA ARG A 26 -2.81 6.68 17.09
C ARG A 26 -3.22 5.21 16.94
N PRO A 27 -3.72 4.56 18.01
CA PRO A 27 -4.16 3.19 17.87
C PRO A 27 -5.26 3.19 16.80
N THR A 28 -5.07 2.38 15.77
CA THR A 28 -6.13 2.09 14.81
C THR A 28 -7.35 1.58 15.58
N VAL A 29 -8.54 1.84 15.05
CA VAL A 29 -9.84 1.51 15.69
C VAL A 29 -9.86 0.04 16.17
N ASP A 30 -9.19 -0.84 15.42
CA ASP A 30 -9.00 -2.26 15.72
C ASP A 30 -8.27 -2.54 17.04
N VAL A 31 -7.21 -1.78 17.36
CA VAL A 31 -6.43 -1.95 18.59
C VAL A 31 -7.24 -1.49 19.81
N THR A 32 -8.05 -0.44 19.65
CA THR A 32 -8.95 0.02 20.72
C THR A 32 -10.12 -0.95 20.96
N LEU A 33 -10.67 -1.56 19.91
CA LEU A 33 -11.71 -2.58 20.00
C LEU A 33 -11.20 -3.87 20.64
N ALA A 34 -10.02 -4.35 20.24
CA ALA A 34 -9.38 -5.52 20.83
C ALA A 34 -9.10 -5.33 22.34
N ARG A 35 -8.72 -4.10 22.74
CA ARG A 35 -8.47 -3.78 24.16
C ARG A 35 -9.77 -3.68 24.98
N ARG A 36 -10.86 -3.21 24.39
CA ARG A 36 -12.20 -3.25 25.02
C ARG A 36 -12.71 -4.68 25.18
N ARG A 37 -12.53 -5.54 24.17
CA ARG A 37 -12.92 -6.96 24.20
C ARG A 37 -12.22 -7.71 25.32
N ARG A 38 -10.89 -7.56 25.48
CA ARG A 38 -10.16 -8.18 26.60
C ARG A 38 -10.59 -7.68 27.98
N ARG A 39 -10.96 -6.41 28.12
CA ARG A 39 -11.48 -5.87 29.39
C ARG A 39 -12.89 -6.39 29.71
N ALA A 40 -13.72 -6.61 28.71
CA ALA A 40 -15.04 -7.20 28.89
C ALA A 40 -14.96 -8.69 29.27
N GLU A 41 -14.01 -9.43 28.69
CA GLU A 41 -13.73 -10.83 29.02
C GLU A 41 -13.15 -10.99 30.44
N GLN A 42 -12.26 -10.09 30.87
CA GLN A 42 -11.75 -10.07 32.25
C GLN A 42 -12.81 -9.68 33.29
N ALA A 43 -13.87 -8.98 32.88
CA ALA A 43 -14.97 -8.57 33.75
C ALA A 43 -16.09 -9.63 33.88
N GLY A 44 -15.93 -10.83 33.30
CA GLY A 44 -16.86 -11.94 33.47
C GLY A 44 -18.28 -11.68 32.98
N ARG A 45 -18.48 -10.73 32.06
CA ARG A 45 -19.81 -10.44 31.53
C ARG A 45 -20.22 -11.55 30.54
N PRO A 46 -21.43 -12.11 30.67
CA PRO A 46 -21.92 -13.11 29.73
C PRO A 46 -21.97 -12.51 28.33
N ARG A 47 -21.50 -13.29 27.35
CA ARG A 47 -21.57 -12.97 25.93
C ARG A 47 -23.04 -12.82 25.55
N THR A 48 -23.55 -11.60 25.55
CA THR A 48 -24.65 -11.28 24.64
C THR A 48 -24.12 -11.65 23.26
N SER A 49 -24.84 -12.50 22.55
CA SER A 49 -24.68 -12.74 21.12
C SER A 49 -24.88 -11.39 20.43
N ASP A 50 -23.83 -10.58 20.51
CA ASP A 50 -23.78 -9.21 20.09
C ASP A 50 -23.94 -9.26 18.58
N LEU A 51 -24.85 -8.46 18.04
CA LEU A 51 -25.07 -8.29 16.60
C LEU A 51 -23.75 -8.08 15.84
N SER A 52 -22.70 -7.61 16.53
CA SER A 52 -21.30 -7.56 16.10
C SER A 52 -20.73 -8.91 15.62
N ASP A 53 -21.00 -10.05 16.26
CA ASP A 53 -20.52 -11.37 15.81
C ASP A 53 -21.29 -11.84 14.57
N VAL A 54 -22.59 -11.50 14.45
CA VAL A 54 -23.39 -11.76 13.24
C VAL A 54 -22.90 -10.89 12.08
N LEU A 55 -22.60 -9.62 12.33
CA LEU A 55 -22.03 -8.69 11.35
C LEU A 55 -20.60 -9.04 10.97
N THR A 56 -19.81 -9.62 11.88
CA THR A 56 -18.45 -10.10 11.55
C THR A 56 -18.52 -11.35 10.67
N ARG A 57 -19.53 -12.21 10.84
CA ARG A 57 -19.80 -13.36 9.94
C ARG A 57 -20.40 -12.95 8.59
N LEU A 58 -21.14 -11.84 8.55
CA LEU A 58 -21.69 -11.27 7.30
C LEU A 58 -20.71 -10.32 6.59
N SER A 59 -19.61 -9.94 7.23
CA SER A 59 -18.56 -9.14 6.62
C SER A 59 -17.75 -10.02 5.64
N PRO A 60 -17.68 -9.68 4.34
CA PRO A 60 -17.11 -10.53 3.30
C PRO A 60 -15.57 -10.65 3.34
N GLY A 61 -14.94 -10.45 4.50
CA GLY A 61 -13.49 -10.40 4.65
C GLY A 61 -12.90 -11.17 5.84
N ALA A 62 -13.69 -11.85 6.66
CA ALA A 62 -13.17 -12.57 7.83
C ALA A 62 -13.46 -14.08 7.77
N GLY A 63 -12.58 -14.80 7.07
CA GLY A 63 -12.45 -16.25 7.20
C GLY A 63 -12.67 -17.00 5.89
N GLN A 64 -11.57 -17.34 5.24
CA GLN A 64 -11.52 -18.53 4.38
C GLN A 64 -11.97 -19.75 5.20
N GLN A 65 -13.22 -20.17 5.02
CA GLN A 65 -13.57 -21.57 5.07
C GLN A 65 -14.07 -21.94 3.67
N GLN A 66 -13.36 -22.91 3.08
CA GLN A 66 -13.81 -23.64 1.91
C GLN A 66 -15.24 -24.13 2.15
N GLY A 67 -16.16 -23.69 1.30
CA GLY A 67 -17.53 -24.14 1.30
C GLY A 67 -18.34 -23.17 0.47
N SER A 68 -18.80 -23.66 -0.68
CA SER A 68 -19.99 -23.24 -1.42
C SER A 68 -20.42 -21.79 -1.22
N GLY A 69 -20.28 -20.97 -2.28
CA GLY A 69 -20.87 -19.63 -2.30
C GLY A 69 -22.29 -19.71 -1.76
N THR A 70 -22.54 -19.01 -0.66
CA THR A 70 -23.84 -18.97 0.00
C THR A 70 -24.83 -18.45 -1.03
N SER A 71 -25.56 -19.39 -1.63
CA SER A 71 -26.55 -19.07 -2.62
C SER A 71 -27.68 -18.31 -1.92
N ALA A 72 -28.53 -17.63 -2.69
CA ALA A 72 -29.69 -16.96 -2.12
C ALA A 72 -30.56 -17.91 -1.28
N GLU A 73 -30.51 -19.22 -1.57
CA GLU A 73 -31.18 -20.26 -0.78
C GLU A 73 -30.58 -20.44 0.63
N ASP A 74 -29.26 -20.36 0.79
CA ASP A 74 -28.61 -20.50 2.11
C ASP A 74 -28.91 -19.29 3.02
N ILE A 75 -29.03 -18.09 2.43
CA ILE A 75 -29.42 -16.87 3.16
C ILE A 75 -30.89 -16.95 3.57
N ALA A 76 -31.76 -17.44 2.67
CA ALA A 76 -33.17 -17.67 2.98
C ALA A 76 -33.36 -18.74 4.06
N ALA A 77 -32.58 -19.83 4.02
CA ALA A 77 -32.59 -20.88 5.02
C ALA A 77 -32.09 -20.39 6.38
N ALA A 78 -31.04 -19.57 6.41
CA ALA A 78 -30.54 -18.96 7.65
C ALA A 78 -31.53 -17.97 8.26
N LEU A 79 -32.26 -17.20 7.45
CA LEU A 79 -33.29 -16.28 7.91
C LEU A 79 -34.53 -17.04 8.42
N LEU A 80 -34.91 -18.13 7.74
CA LEU A 80 -36.00 -19.00 8.16
C LEU A 80 -35.66 -19.77 9.45
N ALA A 81 -34.40 -20.19 9.60
CA ALA A 81 -33.89 -20.85 10.80
C ALA A 81 -33.72 -19.88 11.98
N ALA A 82 -33.31 -18.63 11.72
CA ALA A 82 -33.27 -17.57 12.75
C ALA A 82 -34.67 -17.10 13.17
N GLY A 83 -35.69 -17.28 12.33
CA GLY A 83 -37.11 -17.09 12.66
C GLY A 83 -37.74 -18.27 13.43
N GLY A 84 -37.00 -19.36 13.65
CA GLY A 84 -37.50 -20.59 14.25
C GLY A 84 -37.31 -20.64 15.76
N GLY A 85 -38.01 -19.79 16.53
CA GLY A 85 -38.04 -19.97 17.98
C GLY A 85 -38.57 -18.78 18.76
N GLY A 86 -39.90 -18.67 18.87
CA GLY A 86 -40.54 -17.74 19.80
C GLY A 86 -41.95 -17.38 19.35
N GLY A 87 -42.95 -17.98 19.98
CA GLY A 87 -44.35 -17.86 19.59
C GLY A 87 -44.89 -16.44 19.66
N GLY A 88 -45.87 -16.17 18.80
CA GLY A 88 -46.66 -14.94 18.86
C GLY A 88 -47.24 -14.57 17.50
N PHE A 89 -48.53 -14.87 17.33
CA PHE A 89 -49.42 -14.25 16.33
C PHE A 89 -49.13 -14.56 14.84
N GLY A 90 -49.85 -15.55 14.32
CA GLY A 90 -50.00 -15.81 12.88
C GLY A 90 -50.87 -14.74 12.18
N GLY A 91 -50.34 -13.52 12.08
CA GLY A 91 -50.83 -12.54 11.11
C GLY A 91 -50.11 -12.79 9.79
N ARG A 92 -50.83 -13.26 8.76
CA ARG A 92 -50.33 -13.12 7.38
C ARG A 92 -50.03 -11.63 7.19
N PRO A 93 -48.82 -11.23 6.77
CA PRO A 93 -48.55 -9.83 6.53
C PRO A 93 -49.58 -9.32 5.53
N THR A 94 -50.20 -8.20 5.87
CA THR A 94 -51.14 -7.54 4.96
C THR A 94 -50.40 -7.16 3.68
N ALA A 95 -51.11 -7.05 2.55
CA ALA A 95 -50.48 -6.76 1.25
C ALA A 95 -49.58 -5.50 1.31
N ASP A 96 -49.93 -4.54 2.16
CA ASP A 96 -49.18 -3.32 2.42
C ASP A 96 -47.87 -3.55 3.18
N GLU A 97 -47.82 -4.48 4.13
CA GLU A 97 -46.59 -4.83 4.86
C GLU A 97 -45.61 -5.59 3.95
N LEU A 98 -46.12 -6.46 3.08
CA LEU A 98 -45.31 -7.13 2.06
C LEU A 98 -44.72 -6.13 1.05
N ALA A 99 -45.49 -5.12 0.64
CA ALA A 99 -45.01 -4.05 -0.24
C ALA A 99 -43.87 -3.24 0.42
N LEU A 100 -44.02 -2.89 1.71
CA LEU A 100 -43.00 -2.16 2.46
C LEU A 100 -41.69 -2.97 2.59
N ILE A 101 -41.78 -4.28 2.87
CA ILE A 101 -40.61 -5.16 2.97
C ILE A 101 -39.91 -5.30 1.61
N GLN A 102 -40.67 -5.43 0.52
CA GLN A 102 -40.09 -5.49 -0.83
C GLN A 102 -39.39 -4.19 -1.22
N GLU A 103 -39.97 -3.04 -0.87
CA GLU A 103 -39.37 -1.74 -1.16
C GLU A 103 -38.10 -1.48 -0.34
N GLN A 104 -38.08 -1.89 0.93
CA GLN A 104 -36.86 -1.86 1.76
C GLN A 104 -35.76 -2.80 1.22
N ALA A 105 -36.12 -4.00 0.77
CA ALA A 105 -35.18 -4.93 0.16
C ALA A 105 -34.60 -4.37 -1.15
N ARG A 106 -35.44 -3.72 -1.97
CA ARG A 106 -35.01 -3.04 -3.19
C ARG A 106 -34.03 -1.92 -2.88
N LEU A 107 -34.36 -1.00 -1.97
CA LEU A 107 -33.46 0.09 -1.58
C LEU A 107 -32.14 -0.43 -1.02
N GLY A 108 -32.17 -1.44 -0.15
CA GLY A 108 -30.97 -2.08 0.37
C GLY A 108 -30.11 -2.74 -0.72
N SER A 109 -30.74 -3.33 -1.74
CA SER A 109 -30.01 -3.91 -2.88
C SER A 109 -29.38 -2.84 -3.77
N GLU A 110 -30.05 -1.70 -3.97
CA GLU A 110 -29.54 -0.56 -4.73
C GLU A 110 -28.34 0.08 -4.01
N GLU A 111 -28.42 0.25 -2.69
CA GLU A 111 -27.30 0.75 -1.87
C GLU A 111 -26.12 -0.23 -1.87
N ALA A 112 -26.36 -1.53 -1.72
CA ALA A 112 -25.32 -2.55 -1.79
C ALA A 112 -24.67 -2.63 -3.18
N ALA A 113 -25.42 -2.37 -4.25
CA ALA A 113 -24.88 -2.28 -5.61
C ALA A 113 -24.00 -1.03 -5.79
N ARG A 114 -24.44 0.13 -5.27
CA ARG A 114 -23.65 1.37 -5.28
C ARG A 114 -22.37 1.24 -4.47
N ALA A 115 -22.44 0.63 -3.29
CA ALA A 115 -21.27 0.38 -2.46
C ALA A 115 -20.25 -0.53 -3.16
N ARG A 116 -20.72 -1.59 -3.83
CA ARG A 116 -19.86 -2.47 -4.64
C ARG A 116 -19.24 -1.75 -5.83
N ALA A 117 -19.99 -0.90 -6.53
CA ALA A 117 -19.47 -0.11 -7.63
C ALA A 117 -18.39 0.89 -7.16
N ALA A 118 -18.63 1.59 -6.05
CA ALA A 118 -17.65 2.50 -5.45
C ALA A 118 -16.38 1.77 -4.99
N ALA A 119 -16.53 0.60 -4.37
CA ALA A 119 -15.40 -0.22 -3.96
C ALA A 119 -14.59 -0.73 -5.18
N ALA A 120 -15.26 -1.11 -6.27
CA ALA A 120 -14.61 -1.51 -7.50
C ALA A 120 -13.79 -0.36 -8.12
N GLN A 121 -14.36 0.85 -8.15
CA GLN A 121 -13.64 2.05 -8.61
C GLN A 121 -12.43 2.37 -7.74
N GLN A 122 -12.56 2.29 -6.41
CA GLN A 122 -11.43 2.49 -5.50
C GLN A 122 -10.32 1.46 -5.75
N ALA A 123 -10.67 0.19 -5.89
CA ALA A 123 -9.72 -0.87 -6.16
C ALA A 123 -9.00 -0.71 -7.52
N GLU A 124 -9.64 -0.06 -8.50
CA GLU A 124 -9.03 0.27 -9.78
C GLU A 124 -8.05 1.45 -9.65
N LEU A 125 -8.44 2.50 -8.92
CA LEU A 125 -7.57 3.63 -8.62
C LEU A 125 -6.32 3.22 -7.83
N ASP A 126 -6.49 2.35 -6.84
CA ASP A 126 -5.38 1.84 -6.03
C ASP A 126 -4.40 1.05 -6.90
N ARG A 127 -4.91 0.15 -7.77
CA ARG A 127 -4.08 -0.58 -8.73
C ARG A 127 -3.34 0.34 -9.69
N ALA A 128 -4.02 1.35 -10.22
CA ALA A 128 -3.39 2.33 -11.12
C ALA A 128 -2.30 3.14 -10.41
N PHE A 129 -2.53 3.51 -9.15
CA PHE A 129 -1.57 4.24 -8.33
C PHE A 129 -0.34 3.40 -7.97
N GLU A 130 -0.54 2.13 -7.61
CA GLU A 130 0.55 1.18 -7.36
C GLU A 130 1.40 0.96 -8.61
N ALA A 131 0.76 0.73 -9.77
CA ALA A 131 1.47 0.58 -11.04
C ALA A 131 2.27 1.85 -11.40
N ALA A 132 1.70 3.04 -11.19
CA ALA A 132 2.39 4.30 -11.43
C ALA A 132 3.58 4.51 -10.48
N GLN A 133 3.45 4.12 -9.20
CA GLN A 133 4.56 4.18 -8.26
C GLN A 133 5.68 3.21 -8.62
N GLU A 134 5.34 1.99 -9.06
CA GLU A 134 6.33 1.01 -9.47
C GLU A 134 7.09 1.46 -10.70
N ALA A 135 6.38 1.97 -11.72
CA ALA A 135 7.01 2.58 -12.90
C ALA A 135 7.97 3.72 -12.51
N LYS A 136 7.54 4.59 -11.58
CA LYS A 136 8.40 5.67 -11.08
C LYS A 136 9.64 5.14 -10.36
N ARG A 137 9.51 4.11 -9.52
CA ARG A 137 10.66 3.50 -8.84
C ARG A 137 11.65 2.90 -9.83
N ILE A 138 11.16 2.22 -10.87
CA ILE A 138 12.02 1.65 -11.92
C ILE A 138 12.77 2.78 -12.63
N GLU A 139 12.08 3.88 -12.95
CA GLU A 139 12.70 5.03 -13.59
C GLU A 139 13.73 5.71 -12.69
N ASP A 140 13.44 5.90 -11.40
CA ASP A 140 14.38 6.47 -10.44
C ASP A 140 15.64 5.59 -10.30
N ILE A 141 15.49 4.26 -10.29
CA ILE A 141 16.61 3.31 -10.29
C ILE A 141 17.42 3.44 -11.58
N ARG A 142 16.75 3.53 -12.74
CA ARG A 142 17.39 3.70 -14.04
C ARG A 142 18.23 4.98 -14.07
N LEU A 143 17.65 6.11 -13.67
CA LEU A 143 18.33 7.41 -13.59
C LEU A 143 19.53 7.35 -12.63
N GLY A 144 19.38 6.72 -11.47
CA GLY A 144 20.48 6.53 -10.53
C GLY A 144 21.64 5.73 -11.14
N ARG A 145 21.35 4.63 -11.85
CA ARG A 145 22.37 3.83 -12.55
C ARG A 145 23.09 4.63 -13.63
N VAL A 146 22.35 5.43 -14.41
CA VAL A 146 22.93 6.29 -15.45
C VAL A 146 23.88 7.34 -14.84
N GLN A 147 23.50 7.95 -13.70
CA GLN A 147 24.38 8.90 -13.01
C GLN A 147 25.65 8.24 -12.48
N THR A 148 25.54 7.06 -11.87
CA THR A 148 26.70 6.28 -11.43
C THR A 148 27.63 5.96 -12.60
N LEU A 149 27.06 5.49 -13.72
CA LEU A 149 27.81 5.16 -14.92
C LEU A 149 28.57 6.37 -15.49
N ARG A 150 27.93 7.56 -15.50
CA ARG A 150 28.58 8.82 -15.89
C ARG A 150 29.75 9.17 -14.95
N GLY A 151 29.56 9.01 -13.64
CA GLY A 151 30.61 9.23 -12.65
C GLY A 151 31.79 8.28 -12.80
N GLU A 152 31.53 6.99 -13.00
CA GLU A 152 32.56 5.96 -13.26
C GLU A 152 33.34 6.25 -14.55
N ARG A 153 32.64 6.66 -15.61
CA ARG A 153 33.26 7.05 -16.88
C ARG A 153 34.19 8.25 -16.69
N GLN A 154 33.75 9.28 -15.98
CA GLN A 154 34.56 10.47 -15.70
C GLN A 154 35.79 10.13 -14.83
N GLY A 155 35.62 9.31 -13.79
CA GLY A 155 36.74 8.82 -12.98
C GLY A 155 37.76 8.03 -13.79
N THR A 156 37.28 7.18 -14.71
CA THR A 156 38.12 6.42 -15.64
C THR A 156 38.90 7.34 -16.57
N PHE A 157 38.25 8.36 -17.13
CA PHE A 157 38.91 9.37 -17.98
C PHE A 157 40.02 10.10 -17.22
N VAL A 158 39.75 10.61 -16.02
CA VAL A 158 40.73 11.32 -15.19
C VAL A 158 41.93 10.42 -14.85
N ASN A 159 41.68 9.15 -14.53
CA ASN A 159 42.74 8.17 -14.28
C ASN A 159 43.60 7.92 -15.54
N MET A 160 42.96 7.79 -16.71
CA MET A 160 43.69 7.66 -17.98
C MET A 160 44.49 8.92 -18.31
N LEU A 161 43.95 10.11 -18.06
CA LEU A 161 44.62 11.39 -18.34
C LEU A 161 45.98 11.48 -17.63
N GLY A 162 46.09 10.94 -16.41
CA GLY A 162 47.33 10.93 -15.64
C GLY A 162 48.37 9.89 -16.08
N ARG A 163 47.98 8.84 -16.81
CA ARG A 163 48.86 7.72 -17.18
C ARG A 163 49.14 7.63 -18.68
N ASP A 164 48.12 7.87 -19.51
CA ASP A 164 48.14 7.79 -20.96
C ASP A 164 47.12 8.81 -21.55
N PRO A 165 47.57 10.06 -21.79
CA PRO A 165 46.68 11.14 -22.21
C PRO A 165 46.12 10.93 -23.64
N VAL A 166 46.84 10.22 -24.50
CA VAL A 166 46.36 9.91 -25.87
C VAL A 166 45.20 8.93 -25.79
N ARG A 167 45.33 7.87 -24.99
CA ARG A 167 44.23 6.94 -24.74
C ARG A 167 43.04 7.61 -24.04
N ALA A 168 43.29 8.56 -23.16
CA ALA A 168 42.23 9.36 -22.52
C ALA A 168 41.44 10.19 -23.55
N ALA A 169 42.13 10.85 -24.50
CA ALA A 169 41.49 11.62 -25.57
C ALA A 169 40.63 10.72 -26.48
N LEU A 170 41.15 9.54 -26.87
CA LEU A 170 40.38 8.56 -27.63
C LEU A 170 39.13 8.09 -26.84
N PHE A 171 39.29 7.81 -25.54
CA PHE A 171 38.19 7.43 -24.67
C PHE A 171 37.11 8.53 -24.53
N ALA A 172 37.52 9.80 -24.45
CA ALA A 172 36.61 10.95 -24.39
C ALA A 172 35.75 11.07 -25.66
N LEU A 173 36.37 10.82 -26.82
CA LEU A 173 35.71 10.74 -28.12
C LEU A 173 34.84 9.47 -28.31
N GLY A 174 34.82 8.58 -27.32
CA GLY A 174 34.04 7.35 -27.39
C GLY A 174 34.74 6.20 -28.14
N LEU A 175 36.06 6.31 -28.36
CA LEU A 175 36.84 5.33 -29.10
C LEU A 175 37.61 4.41 -28.14
N GLY A 176 37.57 3.11 -28.41
CA GLY A 176 38.37 2.09 -27.74
C GLY A 176 37.59 1.23 -26.74
N PRO A 177 38.19 0.11 -26.30
CA PRO A 177 37.47 -0.97 -25.62
C PRO A 177 36.88 -0.58 -24.26
N SER A 178 37.48 0.40 -23.58
CA SER A 178 36.93 0.93 -22.33
C SER A 178 35.71 1.82 -22.60
N ALA A 179 35.72 2.63 -23.66
CA ALA A 179 34.58 3.48 -24.03
C ALA A 179 33.40 2.62 -24.50
N ASP A 180 33.67 1.59 -25.31
CA ASP A 180 32.65 0.65 -25.80
C ASP A 180 31.85 -0.01 -24.66
N ARG A 181 32.52 -0.34 -23.54
CA ARG A 181 31.85 -0.89 -22.35
C ARG A 181 30.85 0.09 -21.74
N PHE A 182 31.22 1.35 -21.56
CA PHE A 182 30.32 2.37 -21.02
C PHE A 182 29.17 2.65 -21.98
N THR A 183 29.44 2.70 -23.29
CA THR A 183 28.40 2.86 -24.32
C THR A 183 27.42 1.69 -24.31
N THR A 184 27.91 0.46 -24.23
CA THR A 184 27.06 -0.75 -24.16
C THR A 184 26.21 -0.76 -22.89
N MET A 185 26.80 -0.42 -21.73
CA MET A 185 26.08 -0.34 -20.46
C MET A 185 25.01 0.76 -20.47
N ALA A 186 25.28 1.90 -21.11
CA ALA A 186 24.30 2.97 -21.27
C ALA A 186 23.14 2.55 -22.20
N GLN A 187 23.44 1.87 -23.32
CA GLN A 187 22.43 1.35 -24.23
C GLN A 187 21.53 0.31 -23.55
N GLN A 188 22.08 -0.54 -22.69
CA GLN A 188 21.30 -1.47 -21.86
C GLN A 188 20.34 -0.75 -20.89
N LEU A 189 20.63 0.51 -20.54
CA LEU A 189 19.78 1.37 -19.72
C LEU A 189 18.87 2.30 -20.57
N GLY A 190 18.85 2.12 -21.90
CA GLY A 190 18.09 2.95 -22.83
C GLY A 190 18.65 4.36 -23.02
N GLU A 191 19.91 4.60 -22.67
CA GLU A 191 20.58 5.91 -22.79
C GLU A 191 21.70 5.89 -23.82
N THR A 192 22.02 7.07 -24.34
CA THR A 192 23.26 7.31 -25.09
C THR A 192 24.13 8.27 -24.30
N LEU A 193 25.43 7.97 -24.21
CA LEU A 193 26.39 8.84 -23.52
C LEU A 193 26.96 9.84 -24.53
N ALA A 194 26.86 11.13 -24.21
CA ALA A 194 27.55 12.17 -24.96
C ALA A 194 29.08 12.06 -24.79
N PRO A 195 29.88 12.59 -25.74
CA PRO A 195 31.32 12.73 -25.57
C PRO A 195 31.68 13.46 -24.26
N LEU A 196 32.85 13.17 -23.69
CA LEU A 196 33.37 13.95 -22.56
C LEU A 196 34.02 15.22 -23.11
N GLU A 197 33.69 16.38 -22.52
CA GLU A 197 34.35 17.67 -22.74
C GLU A 197 35.40 17.95 -21.67
#